data_AF-A0A955LPM7-F1
#
_entry.id   AF-A0A955LPM7-F1
#
_cell.length_a   1.000
_cell.length_b   1.000
_cell.length_c   1.000
_cell.angle_alpha   90.00
_cell.angle_beta   90.00
_cell.angle_gamma   90.00
#
_symmetry.space_group_name_H-M   'P 1'
#
loop_
_entity.id
_entity.type
_entity.pdbx_description
1 polymer ?
#
loop_
_entity_poly.entity_id
_entity_poly.type
_entity_poly.pdbx_seq_one_letter_code
_entity_poly.pdbx_strand_id
1 'polypeptide(L)'
;MKKLIVMTVLLAVGTAGCETMNTGTGKGAAIGAATGAVIGGIVGHQDDEHGVEGAAIGAAAGAVAGGLIGKATEGKGSAKQLSVTEVAEMSQKGVPGNIIIDEMRRTKSKYNLSVDQIDYLRENGVEGRVVDYMLGTM
;
A
#
# COMPACT_ATOMS: atom_id res chain seq x y z
N MET A 1 5.00 7.37 -40.68
CA MET A 1 3.66 7.67 -40.13
C MET A 1 3.27 6.75 -38.97
N LYS A 2 3.47 5.43 -39.06
CA LYS A 2 3.25 4.46 -37.96
C LYS A 2 4.05 4.76 -36.67
N LYS A 3 5.31 5.21 -36.82
CA LYS A 3 6.19 5.62 -35.71
C LYS A 3 5.70 6.86 -34.95
N LEU A 4 4.94 7.75 -35.61
CA LEU A 4 4.39 8.96 -34.98
C LEU A 4 3.18 8.62 -34.09
N ILE A 5 2.34 7.65 -34.49
CA ILE A 5 1.18 7.21 -33.69
C ILE A 5 1.65 6.49 -32.42
N VAL A 6 2.67 5.62 -32.51
CA VAL A 6 3.25 4.94 -31.33
C VAL A 6 3.84 5.97 -30.36
N MET A 7 4.51 7.01 -30.87
CA MET A 7 5.11 8.04 -30.02
C MET A 7 4.06 8.93 -29.33
N THR A 8 2.94 9.23 -29.99
CA THR A 8 1.82 9.98 -29.41
C THR A 8 1.04 9.18 -28.38
N VAL A 9 0.84 7.87 -28.59
CA VAL A 9 0.21 6.96 -27.61
C VAL A 9 1.09 6.81 -26.36
N LEU A 10 2.42 6.73 -26.52
CA LEU A 10 3.36 6.70 -25.40
C LEU A 10 3.32 7.99 -24.58
N LEU A 11 3.12 9.15 -25.24
CA LEU A 11 3.06 10.45 -24.59
C LEU A 11 1.74 10.68 -23.82
N ALA A 12 0.64 10.05 -24.25
CA ALA A 12 -0.66 10.16 -23.61
C ALA A 12 -0.80 9.28 -22.35
N VAL A 13 -0.09 8.15 -22.27
CA VAL A 13 -0.07 7.29 -21.07
C VAL A 13 0.71 7.95 -19.92
N GLY A 14 1.61 8.89 -20.21
CA GLY A 14 2.42 9.59 -19.21
C GLY A 14 1.64 10.56 -18.31
N THR A 15 0.51 11.11 -18.76
CA THR A 15 -0.23 12.15 -18.00
C THR A 15 -1.30 11.58 -17.07
N ALA A 16 -1.75 10.34 -17.29
CA ALA A 16 -2.75 9.67 -16.42
C ALA A 16 -2.13 9.02 -15.16
N GLY A 17 -0.80 8.97 -15.05
CA GLY A 17 -0.10 8.34 -13.92
C GLY A 17 0.29 9.28 -12.77
N CYS A 18 -0.10 10.56 -12.80
CA CYS A 18 0.36 11.54 -11.82
C CYS A 18 -0.48 11.59 -10.51
N GLU A 19 -1.59 10.85 -10.43
CA GLU A 19 -2.20 10.56 -9.13
C GLU A 19 -1.47 9.38 -8.50
N THR A 20 -0.51 9.71 -7.62
CA THR A 20 0.14 8.74 -6.74
C THR A 20 -0.93 8.05 -5.89
N MET A 21 -1.42 6.90 -6.35
CA MET A 21 -2.28 6.05 -5.54
C MET A 21 -1.42 5.56 -4.38
N ASN A 22 -1.69 6.06 -3.17
CA ASN A 22 -0.97 5.66 -1.96
C ASN A 22 -1.44 4.30 -1.40
N THR A 23 -2.32 3.62 -2.13
CA THR A 23 -2.87 2.31 -1.79
C THR A 23 -2.18 1.22 -2.61
N GLY A 24 -1.93 0.07 -2.00
CA GLY A 24 -1.38 -1.10 -2.69
C GLY A 24 -2.31 -1.59 -3.81
N THR A 25 -3.63 -1.56 -3.61
CA THR A 25 -4.63 -1.85 -4.66
C THR A 25 -4.48 -0.91 -5.84
N GLY A 26 -4.39 0.40 -5.60
CA GLY A 26 -4.29 1.39 -6.67
C GLY A 26 -2.99 1.27 -7.45
N LYS A 27 -1.85 1.13 -6.75
CA LYS A 27 -0.55 0.86 -7.39
C LYS A 27 -0.56 -0.43 -8.20
N GLY A 28 -1.06 -1.51 -7.61
CA GLY A 28 -1.13 -2.80 -8.28
C GLY A 28 -2.00 -2.76 -9.53
N ALA A 29 -3.20 -2.15 -9.43
CA ALA A 29 -4.10 -1.98 -10.56
C ALA A 29 -3.48 -1.11 -11.65
N ALA A 30 -2.86 0.01 -11.31
CA ALA A 30 -2.23 0.89 -12.28
C ALA A 30 -1.06 0.20 -13.01
N ILE A 31 -0.17 -0.48 -12.26
CA ILE A 31 0.96 -1.21 -12.84
C ILE A 31 0.47 -2.36 -13.73
N GLY A 32 -0.50 -3.13 -13.24
CA GLY A 32 -1.10 -4.22 -14.00
C GLY A 32 -1.78 -3.72 -15.27
N ALA A 33 -2.53 -2.62 -15.19
CA ALA A 33 -3.18 -2.00 -16.33
C ALA A 33 -2.18 -1.53 -17.39
N ALA A 34 -1.15 -0.80 -16.98
CA ALA A 34 -0.14 -0.30 -17.90
C ALA A 34 0.61 -1.44 -18.59
N THR A 35 1.02 -2.45 -17.81
CA THR A 35 1.76 -3.62 -18.32
C THR A 35 0.88 -4.46 -19.25
N GLY A 36 -0.37 -4.70 -18.85
CA GLY A 36 -1.36 -5.43 -19.65
C GLY A 36 -1.74 -4.69 -20.93
N ALA A 37 -1.84 -3.37 -20.91
CA ALA A 37 -2.11 -2.54 -22.08
C ALA A 37 -0.99 -2.66 -23.14
N VAL A 38 0.27 -2.63 -22.70
CA VAL A 38 1.42 -2.76 -23.59
C VAL A 38 1.43 -4.15 -24.24
N ILE A 39 1.30 -5.20 -23.43
CA ILE A 39 1.35 -6.59 -23.93
C ILE A 39 0.14 -6.87 -24.83
N GLY A 40 -1.07 -6.54 -24.39
CA GLY A 40 -2.29 -6.74 -25.16
C GLY A 40 -2.31 -5.91 -26.44
N GLY A 41 -1.72 -4.71 -26.41
CA GLY A 41 -1.57 -3.86 -27.57
C GLY A 41 -0.60 -4.40 -28.61
N ILE A 42 0.52 -4.97 -28.18
CA ILE A 42 1.50 -5.62 -29.08
C ILE A 42 0.90 -6.88 -29.71
N VAL A 43 0.26 -7.73 -28.90
CA VAL A 43 -0.33 -8.99 -29.37
C VAL A 43 -1.49 -8.72 -30.35
N GLY A 44 -2.41 -7.82 -30.00
CA GLY A 44 -3.55 -7.47 -30.87
C GLY A 44 -3.16 -6.70 -32.13
N HIS A 45 -1.94 -6.15 -32.20
CA HIS A 45 -1.44 -5.47 -33.39
C HIS A 45 -0.90 -6.43 -34.47
N GLN A 46 -0.78 -7.73 -34.19
CA GLN A 46 -0.38 -8.72 -35.20
C GLN A 46 -1.51 -9.05 -36.18
N ASP A 47 -2.76 -8.86 -35.76
CA ASP A 47 -3.95 -9.00 -36.59
C ASP A 47 -4.44 -7.61 -37.02
N ASP A 48 -3.59 -6.89 -37.78
CA ASP A 48 -3.70 -5.60 -38.52
C ASP A 48 -4.60 -4.43 -38.04
N GLU A 49 -5.60 -4.61 -37.17
CA GLU A 49 -6.56 -3.58 -36.74
C GLU A 49 -6.96 -3.66 -35.24
N HIS A 50 -6.66 -4.75 -34.52
CA HIS A 50 -7.15 -4.95 -33.14
C HIS A 50 -6.17 -4.55 -32.02
N GLY A 51 -5.10 -3.82 -32.34
CA GLY A 51 -4.10 -3.42 -31.33
C GLY A 51 -4.68 -2.54 -30.21
N VAL A 52 -5.65 -1.67 -30.52
CA VAL A 52 -6.31 -0.84 -29.49
C VAL A 52 -7.24 -1.67 -28.61
N GLU A 53 -7.92 -2.64 -29.20
CA GLU A 53 -8.84 -3.54 -28.50
C GLU A 53 -8.06 -4.51 -27.59
N GLY A 54 -6.97 -5.07 -28.09
CA GLY A 54 -6.04 -5.88 -27.30
C GLY A 54 -5.42 -5.08 -26.15
N ALA A 55 -5.04 -3.82 -26.38
CA ALA A 55 -4.55 -2.95 -25.31
C ALA A 55 -5.62 -2.67 -24.25
N ALA A 56 -6.86 -2.38 -24.66
CA ALA A 56 -7.96 -2.13 -23.72
C ALA A 56 -8.30 -3.38 -22.87
N ILE A 57 -8.36 -4.55 -23.50
CA ILE A 57 -8.63 -5.82 -22.81
C ILE A 57 -7.47 -6.17 -21.87
N GLY A 58 -6.23 -6.05 -22.35
CA GLY A 58 -5.04 -6.27 -21.55
C GLY A 58 -4.94 -5.30 -20.37
N ALA A 59 -5.30 -4.02 -20.58
CA ALA A 59 -5.36 -3.02 -19.51
C ALA A 59 -6.40 -3.39 -18.45
N ALA A 60 -7.62 -3.75 -18.87
CA ALA A 60 -8.69 -4.12 -17.94
C ALA A 60 -8.34 -5.38 -17.15
N ALA A 61 -7.88 -6.44 -17.82
CA ALA A 61 -7.47 -7.68 -17.17
C ALA A 61 -6.28 -7.47 -16.22
N GLY A 62 -5.28 -6.71 -16.67
CA GLY A 62 -4.12 -6.33 -15.87
C GLY A 62 -4.49 -5.46 -14.67
N ALA A 63 -5.43 -4.52 -14.82
CA ALA A 63 -5.92 -3.68 -13.73
C ALA A 63 -6.62 -4.50 -12.65
N VAL A 64 -7.48 -5.44 -13.05
CA VAL A 64 -8.18 -6.32 -12.12
C VAL A 64 -7.18 -7.22 -11.39
N ALA A 65 -6.32 -7.93 -12.13
CA ALA A 65 -5.33 -8.83 -11.53
C ALA A 65 -4.37 -8.06 -10.60
N GLY A 66 -3.83 -6.95 -11.08
CA GLY A 66 -2.94 -6.08 -10.31
C GLY A 66 -3.61 -5.46 -9.10
N GLY A 67 -4.88 -5.07 -9.19
CA GLY A 67 -5.66 -4.54 -8.08
C GLY A 67 -5.89 -5.58 -6.98
N LEU A 68 -6.19 -6.83 -7.36
CA LEU A 68 -6.36 -7.93 -6.41
C LEU A 68 -5.05 -8.25 -5.65
N ILE A 69 -3.92 -8.29 -6.37
CA ILE A 69 -2.60 -8.50 -5.79
C ILE A 69 -2.21 -7.33 -4.88
N GLY A 70 -2.49 -6.11 -5.35
CA GLY A 70 -2.31 -4.88 -4.60
C GLY A 70 -3.05 -4.91 -3.27
N LYS A 71 -4.34 -5.24 -3.29
CA LYS A 71 -5.20 -5.37 -2.11
C LYS A 71 -4.65 -6.40 -1.11
N ALA A 72 -4.16 -7.53 -1.60
CA ALA A 72 -3.57 -8.57 -0.76
C ALA A 72 -2.26 -8.12 -0.09
N THR A 73 -1.59 -7.13 -0.67
CA THR A 73 -0.33 -6.56 -0.18
C THR A 73 -0.56 -5.42 0.81
N GLU A 74 -1.68 -4.69 0.71
CA GLU A 74 -2.04 -3.61 1.65
C GLU A 74 -2.23 -4.10 3.08
N GLY A 75 -2.79 -5.31 3.26
CA GLY A 75 -2.90 -5.91 4.58
C GLY A 75 -1.56 -6.26 5.25
N LYS A 76 -0.43 -6.09 4.54
CA LYS A 76 0.92 -6.49 5.00
C LYS A 76 1.95 -5.35 5.00
N GLY A 77 1.70 -4.26 4.26
CA GLY A 77 2.72 -3.26 3.93
C GLY A 77 2.44 -1.82 4.36
N SER A 78 1.22 -1.47 4.75
CA SER A 78 0.94 -0.11 5.24
C SER A 78 1.35 -0.01 6.70
N ALA A 79 2.51 0.60 6.96
CA ALA A 79 2.92 1.04 8.28
C ALA A 79 1.94 2.13 8.77
N LYS A 80 0.73 1.70 9.15
CA LYS A 80 -0.20 2.51 9.90
C LYS A 80 0.50 2.78 11.22
N GLN A 81 0.75 4.05 11.52
CA GLN A 81 1.32 4.42 12.81
C GLN A 81 0.38 3.89 13.88
N LEU A 82 0.87 2.93 14.67
CA LEU A 82 0.16 2.41 15.83
C LEU A 82 -0.11 3.56 16.79
N SER A 83 -1.37 3.91 17.00
CA SER A 83 -1.76 4.91 17.99
C SER A 83 -1.52 4.39 19.41
N VAL A 84 -1.36 5.29 20.37
CA VAL A 84 -1.30 4.97 21.82
C VAL A 84 -2.54 4.17 22.25
N THR A 85 -3.70 4.47 21.65
CA THR A 85 -4.95 3.73 21.87
C THR A 85 -4.91 2.31 21.31
N GLU A 86 -4.30 2.10 20.14
CA GLU A 86 -4.12 0.76 19.55
C GLU A 86 -3.18 -0.10 20.40
N VAL A 87 -2.17 0.51 21.01
CA VAL A 87 -1.27 -0.18 21.96
C VAL A 87 -2.02 -0.62 23.22
N ALA A 88 -2.85 0.26 23.79
CA ALA A 88 -3.71 -0.09 24.92
C ALA A 88 -4.70 -1.20 24.57
N GLU A 89 -5.31 -1.14 23.38
CA GLU A 89 -6.26 -2.16 22.90
C GLU A 89 -5.59 -3.51 22.66
N MET A 90 -4.38 -3.54 22.09
CA MET A 90 -3.61 -4.78 21.95
C MET A 90 -3.32 -5.41 23.31
N SER A 91 -2.97 -4.61 24.31
CA SER A 91 -2.74 -5.11 25.67
C SER A 91 -4.01 -5.66 26.31
N GLN A 92 -5.15 -4.97 26.15
CA GLN A 92 -6.45 -5.45 26.62
C GLN A 92 -6.90 -6.75 25.94
N LYS A 93 -6.52 -6.94 24.67
CA LYS A 93 -6.74 -8.21 23.93
C LYS A 93 -5.81 -9.33 24.37
N GLY A 94 -4.94 -9.10 25.35
CA GLY A 94 -4.00 -10.09 25.87
C GLY A 94 -2.80 -10.33 24.95
N VAL A 95 -2.50 -9.41 24.02
CA VAL A 95 -1.31 -9.51 23.19
C VAL A 95 -0.08 -9.30 24.07
N PRO A 96 0.91 -10.21 24.05
CA PRO A 96 2.09 -10.09 24.91
C PRO A 96 2.96 -8.89 24.49
N GLY A 97 3.56 -8.23 25.49
CA GLY A 97 4.25 -6.95 25.29
C GLY A 97 5.43 -6.98 24.30
N ASN A 98 6.07 -8.13 24.10
CA ASN A 98 7.12 -8.28 23.09
C ASN A 98 6.60 -8.15 21.66
N ILE A 99 5.39 -8.65 21.38
CA ILE A 99 4.75 -8.54 20.06
C ILE A 99 4.31 -7.09 19.80
N ILE A 100 3.82 -6.41 20.84
CA ILE A 100 3.48 -4.99 20.77
C ILE A 100 4.74 -4.16 20.46
N ILE A 101 5.85 -4.42 21.15
CA ILE A 101 7.14 -3.75 20.90
C ILE A 101 7.68 -4.03 19.50
N ASP A 102 7.61 -5.28 19.02
CA ASP A 102 8.04 -5.63 17.67
C ASP A 102 7.20 -4.94 16.60
N GLU A 103 5.88 -4.82 16.81
CA GLU A 103 5.01 -4.11 15.87
C GLU A 103 5.29 -2.59 15.91
N MET A 104 5.50 -1.98 17.09
CA MET A 104 5.94 -0.58 17.20
C MET A 104 7.27 -0.32 16.48
N ARG A 105 8.23 -1.24 16.59
CA ARG A 105 9.51 -1.17 15.87
C ARG A 105 9.31 -1.26 14.36
N ARG A 106 8.43 -2.18 13.91
CA ARG A 106 8.11 -2.39 12.50
C ARG A 106 7.43 -1.18 11.88
N THR A 107 6.50 -0.53 12.60
CA THR A 107 5.82 0.69 12.14
C THR A 107 6.66 1.95 12.26
N LYS A 108 7.80 1.88 12.97
CA LYS A 108 8.67 3.03 13.29
C LYS A 108 7.89 4.18 13.94
N SER A 109 6.88 3.86 14.75
CA SER A 109 6.09 4.85 15.46
C SER A 109 6.92 5.53 16.54
N LYS A 110 6.84 6.86 16.62
CA LYS A 110 7.39 7.64 17.74
C LYS A 110 6.26 8.11 18.64
N TYR A 111 6.46 8.02 19.95
CA TYR A 111 5.46 8.39 20.94
C TYR A 111 5.96 9.56 21.79
N ASN A 112 5.20 10.65 21.81
CA ASN A 112 5.42 11.75 22.73
C ASN A 112 4.40 11.63 23.87
N LEU A 113 4.73 10.90 24.92
CA LEU A 113 3.81 10.57 26.02
C LEU A 113 3.81 11.68 27.07
N SER A 114 2.61 12.15 27.44
CA SER A 114 2.39 12.92 28.68
C SER A 114 2.31 11.98 29.89
N VAL A 115 2.52 12.51 31.10
CA VAL A 115 2.35 11.78 32.37
C VAL A 115 0.96 11.14 32.46
N ASP A 116 -0.09 11.85 32.02
CA ASP A 116 -1.47 11.33 31.99
C ASP A 116 -1.63 10.14 31.03
N GLN A 117 -0.88 10.10 29.93
CA GLN A 117 -0.94 9.01 28.96
C GLN A 117 -0.19 7.77 29.45
N ILE A 118 0.86 7.97 30.23
CA ILE A 118 1.60 6.89 30.90
C ILE A 118 0.68 6.20 31.92
N ASP A 119 -0.03 6.98 32.71
CA ASP A 119 -0.96 6.46 33.71
C ASP A 119 -2.14 5.74 33.04
N TYR A 120 -2.71 6.33 31.98
CA TYR A 120 -3.73 5.66 31.16
C TYR A 120 -3.25 4.30 30.61
N LEU A 121 -2.05 4.22 30.04
CA LEU A 121 -1.52 2.94 29.52
C LEU A 121 -1.38 1.90 30.63
N ARG A 122 -0.87 2.28 31.80
CA ARG A 122 -0.72 1.39 32.95
C ARG A 122 -2.06 0.91 33.49
N GLU A 123 -3.05 1.81 33.59
CA GLU A 123 -4.42 1.46 34.00
C GLU A 123 -5.10 0.50 33.00
N ASN A 124 -4.78 0.65 31.71
CA ASN A 124 -5.29 -0.24 30.65
C ASN A 124 -4.49 -1.54 30.50
N GLY A 125 -3.64 -1.88 31.48
CA GLY A 125 -2.93 -3.16 31.53
C GLY A 125 -1.75 -3.25 30.55
N VAL A 126 -1.22 -2.12 30.10
CA VAL A 126 0.00 -2.10 29.29
C VAL A 126 1.20 -2.37 30.19
N GLU A 127 1.97 -3.41 29.86
CA GLU A 127 3.16 -3.77 30.63
C GLU A 127 4.17 -2.60 30.70
N GLY A 128 4.80 -2.42 31.85
CA GLY A 128 5.81 -1.37 32.05
C GLY A 128 6.95 -1.40 31.04
N ARG A 129 7.31 -2.58 30.51
CA ARG A 129 8.33 -2.73 29.44
C ARG A 129 7.91 -2.08 28.12
N VAL A 130 6.62 -2.14 27.79
CA VAL A 130 6.08 -1.52 26.57
C VAL A 130 6.08 0.00 26.73
N VAL A 131 5.67 0.49 27.91
CA VAL A 131 5.69 1.93 28.22
C VAL A 131 7.11 2.49 28.23
N ASP A 132 8.07 1.77 28.84
CA ASP A 132 9.48 2.14 28.86
C ASP A 132 10.07 2.21 27.43
N TYR A 133 9.71 1.25 26.58
CA TYR A 133 10.07 1.30 25.16
C TYR A 133 9.48 2.54 24.46
N MET A 134 8.21 2.87 24.71
CA MET A 134 7.58 4.08 24.13
C MET A 134 8.29 5.37 24.59
N LEU A 135 8.69 5.45 25.87
CA LEU A 135 9.50 6.55 26.40
C LEU A 135 10.92 6.57 25.84
N GLY A 136 11.47 5.44 25.39
CA GLY A 136 12.76 5.40 24.71
C GLY A 136 12.73 5.89 23.25
N THR A 137 11.54 6.14 22.68
CA THR A 137 11.38 6.54 21.26
C THR A 137 11.32 8.06 21.01
N MET A 138 11.40 8.88 22.06
CA MET A 138 11.39 10.36 21.98
C MET A 138 12.65 10.92 21.32
#